data_AF-A0AAW1KNB7-F1
#
_entry.id   AF-A0AAW1KNB7-F1
#
_cell.length_a   1.000
_cell.length_b   1.000
_cell.length_c   1.000
_cell.angle_alpha   90.00
_cell.angle_beta   90.00
_cell.angle_gamma   90.00
#
_symmetry.space_group_name_H-M   'P 1'
#
loop_
_entity.id
_entity.type
_entity.pdbx_description
1 polymer ?
#
loop_
_entity_poly.entity_id
_entity_poly.type
_entity_poly.pdbx_seq_one_letter_code
_entity_poly.pdbx_strand_id
1 'polypeptide(L)'
;MNVRVHTLFYKKLDSNANNERAGTYPTADIIKEFWNGIWGKDVNHTEGQWKRHEDQSVSAIRTMEYVNITAGDVKEALKRTQNWKAPGADHIHNYWYKKFQTSH
;
A
#
# COMPACT_ATOMS: atom_id res chain seq x y z
N MET A 1 26.81 -7.72 28.85
CA MET A 1 27.72 -8.20 27.79
C MET A 1 26.91 -8.43 26.52
N ASN A 2 26.63 -7.39 25.70
CA ASN A 2 26.24 -7.55 24.27
C ASN A 2 26.16 -6.25 23.42
N VAL A 3 26.74 -5.13 23.87
CA VAL A 3 26.67 -3.85 23.10
C VAL A 3 27.75 -3.76 22.01
N ARG A 4 28.80 -4.57 22.11
CA ARG A 4 29.95 -4.53 21.20
C ARG A 4 29.71 -5.22 19.85
N VAL A 5 28.69 -6.07 19.73
CA VAL A 5 28.44 -6.85 18.50
C VAL A 5 27.64 -6.03 17.48
N HIS A 6 26.66 -5.27 17.95
CA HIS A 6 25.81 -4.42 17.11
C HIS A 6 26.63 -3.29 16.46
N THR A 7 27.46 -2.59 17.24
CA THR A 7 28.31 -1.49 16.73
C THR A 7 29.34 -1.94 15.70
N LEU A 8 29.88 -3.16 15.84
CA LEU A 8 30.78 -3.75 14.83
C LEU A 8 30.03 -4.13 13.54
N PHE A 9 28.78 -4.58 13.65
CA PHE A 9 27.94 -4.87 12.49
C PHE A 9 27.66 -3.63 11.65
N TYR A 10 27.26 -2.51 12.27
CA TYR A 10 27.03 -1.26 11.54
C TYR A 10 28.32 -0.66 10.97
N LYS A 11 29.43 -0.74 11.71
CA LYS A 11 30.75 -0.35 11.15
C LYS A 11 31.14 -1.16 9.92
N LYS A 12 30.79 -2.46 9.88
CA LYS A 12 31.05 -3.33 8.73
C LYS A 12 30.20 -2.97 7.52
N LEU A 13 28.95 -2.53 7.73
CA LEU A 13 28.09 -2.01 6.66
C LEU A 13 28.62 -0.68 6.10
N ASP A 14 29.09 0.21 6.98
CA ASP A 14 29.64 1.52 6.60
C ASP A 14 30.97 1.39 5.84
N SER A 15 31.84 0.46 6.26
CA SER A 15 33.06 0.13 5.52
C SER A 15 32.81 -0.54 4.17
N ASN A 16 31.67 -1.23 4.00
CA ASN A 16 31.26 -1.82 2.72
C ASN A 16 30.50 -0.83 1.83
N ALA A 17 30.09 0.33 2.34
CA ALA A 17 29.44 1.36 1.52
C ALA A 17 30.39 1.99 0.49
N ASN A 18 31.70 1.98 0.77
CA ASN A 18 32.76 2.36 -0.19
C ASN A 18 33.13 1.24 -1.18
N ASN A 19 32.57 0.03 -1.02
CA ASN A 19 32.50 -0.95 -2.09
C ASN A 19 31.20 -0.68 -2.85
N GLU A 20 31.14 0.53 -3.42
CA GLU A 20 30.24 0.79 -4.53
C GLU A 20 30.47 -0.36 -5.49
N ARG A 21 29.41 -1.13 -5.73
CA ARG A 21 29.37 -2.04 -6.86
C ARG A 21 29.86 -1.21 -8.05
N ALA A 22 31.09 -1.45 -8.49
CA ALA A 22 31.64 -0.91 -9.72
C ALA A 22 30.95 -1.58 -10.92
N GLY A 23 29.63 -1.65 -10.88
CA GLY A 23 28.76 -1.93 -11.99
C GLY A 23 28.16 -0.60 -12.37
N THR A 24 28.59 -0.08 -13.52
CA THR A 24 28.00 1.10 -14.14
C THR A 24 26.48 0.99 -14.13
N TYR A 25 25.80 1.98 -13.55
CA TYR A 25 24.35 2.06 -13.62
C TYR A 25 23.91 2.07 -15.09
N PRO A 26 22.84 1.35 -15.45
CA PRO A 26 22.31 1.41 -16.81
C PRO A 26 21.93 2.85 -17.16
N THR A 27 22.30 3.29 -18.36
CA THR A 27 21.90 4.60 -18.88
C THR A 27 20.38 4.70 -18.93
N ALA A 28 19.84 5.92 -18.80
CA ALA A 28 18.39 6.17 -18.84
C ALA A 28 17.70 5.54 -20.07
N ASP A 29 18.39 5.51 -21.22
CA ASP A 29 17.90 4.88 -22.44
C ASP A 29 17.70 3.37 -22.30
N ILE A 30 18.63 2.68 -21.62
CA ILE A 30 18.53 1.23 -21.37
C ILE A 30 17.36 0.92 -20.43
N ILE A 31 17.17 1.75 -19.41
CA ILE A 31 16.05 1.61 -18.47
C ILE A 31 14.71 1.84 -19.19
N LYS A 32 14.66 2.88 -20.04
CA LYS A 32 13.47 3.19 -20.83
C LYS A 32 13.16 2.06 -21.81
N GLU A 33 14.16 1.56 -22.54
CA GLU A 33 13.98 0.47 -23.50
C GLU A 33 13.51 -0.82 -22.81
N PHE A 34 14.10 -1.15 -21.66
CA PHE A 34 13.68 -2.29 -20.84
C PHE A 34 12.20 -2.21 -20.46
N TRP A 35 11.76 -1.10 -19.86
CA TRP A 35 10.36 -0.95 -19.44
C TRP A 35 9.41 -0.81 -20.63
N ASN A 36 9.84 -0.15 -21.71
CA ASN A 36 9.07 -0.03 -22.95
C ASN A 36 8.86 -1.40 -23.61
N GLY A 37 9.81 -2.34 -23.47
CA GLY A 37 9.67 -3.71 -23.94
C GLY A 37 8.61 -4.53 -23.18
N ILE A 38 8.37 -4.21 -21.90
CA ILE A 38 7.40 -4.91 -21.03
C ILE A 38 6.03 -4.26 -21.08
N TRP A 39 5.97 -2.92 -20.97
CA TRP A 39 4.73 -2.16 -20.78
C TRP A 39 4.44 -1.14 -21.87
N GLY A 40 5.40 -0.85 -22.75
CA GLY A 40 5.24 0.16 -23.80
C GLY A 40 4.69 -0.38 -25.12
N LYS A 41 4.51 -1.70 -25.23
CA LYS A 41 3.87 -2.32 -26.37
C LYS A 41 2.44 -2.66 -26.00
N ASP A 42 1.48 -2.15 -26.76
CA ASP A 42 0.10 -2.59 -26.65
C ASP A 42 0.02 -4.07 -27.01
N VAL A 43 -0.39 -4.87 -26.03
CA VAL A 43 -0.67 -6.29 -26.22
C VAL A 43 -2.18 -6.47 -26.14
N ASN A 44 -2.76 -7.08 -27.18
CA ASN A 44 -4.13 -7.58 -27.11
C ASN A 44 -4.15 -8.81 -26.20
N HIS A 45 -4.43 -8.59 -24.92
CA HIS A 45 -4.65 -9.65 -23.96
C HIS A 45 -5.91 -10.43 -24.37
N THR A 46 -5.73 -11.64 -24.91
CA THR A 46 -6.82 -12.61 -24.94
C THR A 46 -7.21 -12.92 -23.50
N GLU A 47 -8.51 -12.95 -23.22
CA GLU A 47 -9.00 -13.25 -21.88
C GLU A 47 -8.44 -14.60 -21.43
N GLY A 48 -7.51 -14.56 -20.46
CA GLY A 48 -6.82 -15.75 -20.00
C GLY A 48 -7.76 -16.67 -19.23
N GLN A 49 -7.48 -17.97 -19.24
CA GLN A 49 -8.25 -18.98 -18.49
C GLN A 49 -8.38 -18.65 -16.99
N TRP A 50 -7.44 -17.87 -16.43
CA TRP A 50 -7.48 -17.41 -15.04
C TRP A 50 -8.72 -16.55 -14.74
N LYS A 51 -9.19 -15.71 -15.69
CA LYS A 51 -10.42 -14.91 -15.50
C LYS A 51 -11.63 -15.82 -15.36
N ARG A 52 -11.76 -16.80 -16.25
CA ARG A 52 -12.82 -17.81 -16.19
C ARG A 52 -12.77 -18.60 -14.88
N HIS A 53 -11.57 -18.92 -14.40
CA HIS A 53 -11.38 -19.64 -13.14
C HIS A 53 -11.81 -18.79 -11.95
N GLU A 54 -11.50 -17.49 -11.97
CA GLU A 54 -11.93 -16.54 -10.95
C GLU A 54 -13.45 -16.35 -10.98
N ASP A 55 -14.02 -16.10 -12.16
CA ASP A 55 -15.48 -15.96 -12.38
C ASP A 55 -16.24 -17.20 -11.88
N GLN A 56 -15.71 -18.40 -12.15
CA GLN A 56 -16.27 -19.64 -11.63
C GLN A 56 -16.14 -19.75 -10.10
N SER A 57 -14.99 -19.39 -9.55
CA SER A 57 -14.74 -19.43 -8.10
C SER A 57 -15.65 -18.48 -7.34
N VAL A 58 -16.00 -17.33 -7.93
CA VAL A 58 -16.89 -16.34 -7.32
C VAL A 58 -18.35 -16.48 -7.77
N SER A 59 -18.67 -17.35 -8.74
CA SER A 59 -20.03 -17.51 -9.27
C SER A 59 -21.08 -17.92 -8.22
N ALA A 60 -20.66 -18.64 -7.20
CA ALA A 60 -21.50 -19.05 -6.07
C ALA A 60 -21.61 -17.97 -4.98
N ILE A 61 -20.81 -16.90 -5.06
CA ILE A 61 -20.82 -15.81 -4.10
C ILE A 61 -21.91 -14.82 -4.51
N ARG A 62 -22.89 -14.62 -3.63
CA ARG A 62 -23.92 -13.60 -3.83
C ARG A 62 -23.25 -12.23 -3.94
N THR A 63 -23.60 -11.49 -4.99
CA THR A 63 -23.17 -10.10 -5.16
C THR A 63 -23.52 -9.29 -3.91
N MET A 64 -22.55 -8.52 -3.41
CA MET A 64 -22.79 -7.62 -2.28
C MET A 64 -23.92 -6.66 -2.65
N GLU A 65 -24.97 -6.63 -1.82
CA GLU A 65 -26.08 -5.72 -2.04
C GLU A 65 -25.61 -4.28 -1.91
N TYR A 66 -26.29 -3.38 -2.63
CA TYR A 66 -26.05 -1.97 -2.48
C TYR A 66 -26.40 -1.54 -1.05
N VAL A 67 -25.39 -1.09 -0.30
CA VAL A 67 -25.56 -0.53 1.04
C VAL A 67 -25.65 0.98 0.92
N ASN A 68 -26.85 1.53 1.14
CA ASN A 68 -27.05 2.97 1.22
C ASN A 68 -26.54 3.48 2.57
N ILE A 69 -25.33 4.05 2.60
CA ILE A 69 -24.73 4.62 3.82
C ILE A 69 -25.34 6.00 4.07
N THR A 70 -26.09 6.13 5.17
CA THR A 70 -26.73 7.38 5.57
C THR A 70 -25.88 8.16 6.58
N ALA A 71 -26.21 9.43 6.77
CA ALA A 71 -25.61 10.24 7.84
C ALA A 71 -25.92 9.67 9.24
N GLY A 72 -27.00 8.91 9.41
CA GLY A 72 -27.34 8.22 10.65
C GLY A 72 -26.34 7.13 10.98
N ASP A 73 -26.00 6.30 9.99
CA ASP A 73 -25.04 5.20 10.13
C ASP A 73 -23.66 5.71 10.54
N VAL A 74 -23.20 6.80 9.92
CA VAL A 74 -21.94 7.45 10.27
C VAL A 74 -21.96 8.01 11.70
N LYS A 75 -23.07 8.65 12.10
CA LYS A 75 -23.24 9.15 13.48
C LYS A 75 -23.22 8.01 14.50
N GLU A 76 -23.86 6.89 14.21
CA GLU A 76 -23.86 5.72 15.10
C GLU A 76 -22.47 5.08 15.19
N ALA A 77 -21.79 4.90 14.06
CA ALA A 77 -20.42 4.40 14.04
C ALA A 77 -19.48 5.28 14.88
N LEU A 78 -19.56 6.60 14.70
CA LEU A 78 -18.78 7.56 15.50
C LEU A 78 -19.13 7.50 16.98
N LYS A 79 -20.40 7.35 17.36
CA LYS A 79 -20.78 7.24 18.79
C LYS A 79 -20.06 6.08 19.48
N ARG A 80 -19.86 4.96 18.77
CA ARG A 80 -19.22 3.74 19.31
C ARG A 80 -17.70 3.86 19.45
N THR A 81 -17.05 4.82 18.78
CA THR A 81 -15.58 4.99 18.88
C THR A 81 -15.17 5.68 20.17
N GLN A 82 -14.06 5.26 20.78
CA GLN A 82 -13.53 5.93 21.98
C GLN A 82 -12.66 7.14 21.58
N ASN A 83 -12.88 8.28 22.23
CA ASN A 83 -12.32 9.59 21.84
C ASN A 83 -10.79 9.62 21.74
N TRP A 84 -10.08 8.98 22.66
CA TRP A 84 -8.63 9.07 22.81
C TRP A 84 -7.92 7.77 22.44
N LYS A 85 -8.42 7.06 21.40
CA LYS A 85 -7.65 5.98 20.78
C LYS A 85 -6.50 6.56 19.96
N ALA A 86 -5.43 5.77 19.82
CA ALA A 86 -4.31 6.12 18.95
C ALA A 86 -4.84 6.45 17.55
N PRO A 87 -4.41 7.58 16.95
CA PRO A 87 -4.85 7.97 15.64
C PRO A 87 -4.25 7.07 14.55
N GLY A 88 -4.88 7.04 13.38
CA GLY A 88 -4.37 6.31 12.23
C GLY A 88 -3.22 7.06 11.54
N ALA A 89 -2.95 6.68 10.29
CA ALA A 89 -1.97 7.37 9.45
C ALA A 89 -2.34 8.84 9.16
N ASP A 90 -3.60 9.22 9.38
CA ASP A 90 -4.12 10.58 9.30
C ASP A 90 -3.77 11.46 10.51
N HIS A 91 -3.29 10.86 11.60
CA HIS A 91 -3.01 11.53 12.88
C HIS A 91 -4.21 12.24 13.53
N ILE A 92 -5.45 11.92 13.12
CA ILE A 92 -6.67 12.52 13.66
C ILE A 92 -7.28 11.60 14.72
N HIS A 93 -7.53 12.15 15.91
CA HIS A 93 -8.19 11.41 16.99
C HIS A 93 -9.70 11.36 16.77
N ASN A 94 -10.33 10.27 17.21
CA ASN A 94 -11.79 10.07 17.21
C ASN A 94 -12.57 11.23 17.85
N TYR A 95 -11.98 11.88 18.86
CA TYR A 95 -12.54 13.08 19.45
C TYR A 95 -12.88 14.14 18.40
N TRP A 96 -11.97 14.40 17.46
CA TRP A 96 -12.13 15.45 16.45
C TRP A 96 -13.20 15.10 15.42
N TYR A 97 -13.31 13.83 15.02
CA TYR A 97 -14.40 13.38 14.14
C TYR A 97 -15.80 13.64 14.70
N LYS A 98 -15.96 13.60 16.03
CA LYS A 98 -17.24 13.91 16.69
C LYS A 98 -17.51 15.41 16.83
N LYS A 99 -16.47 16.24 16.67
CA LYS A 99 -16.51 17.68 16.93
C LYS A 99 -16.44 18.52 15.67
N PHE A 100 -16.15 17.93 14.50
CA PHE A 100 -16.26 18.64 13.23
C PHE A 100 -17.71 19.07 13.00
N GLN A 101 -17.91 20.39 12.92
CA GLN A 101 -19.19 21.00 12.62
C GLN A 101 -19.37 21.23 11.12
N THR A 102 -18.27 21.29 10.38
CA THR A 102 -18.22 21.40 8.91
C THR A 102 -16.94 20.74 8.39
N SER A 103 -17.01 20.12 7.21
CA SER A 103 -15.85 19.77 6.38
C SER A 103 -15.92 20.64 5.12
N HIS A 104 -14.81 21.28 4.74
CA HIS A 104 -14.71 22.11 3.54
C HIS A 104 -14.54 21.26 2.27
#